data_AF-A0A7V1I2E8-F1
#
_entry.id   AF-A0A7V1I2E8-F1
#
_cell.length_a   1.000
_cell.length_b   1.000
_cell.length_c   1.000
_cell.angle_alpha   90.00
_cell.angle_beta   90.00
_cell.angle_gamma   90.00
#
_symmetry.space_group_name_H-M   'P 1'
#
loop_
_entity.id
_entity.type
_entity.pdbx_description
1 polymer ?
#
loop_
_entity_poly.entity_id
_entity_poly.type
_entity_poly.pdbx_seq_one_letter_code
_entity_poly.pdbx_strand_id
1 'polypeptide(L)'
;MRNHIFKFPVIDKIPADYARSYSESKKWYAKSFQNALWVSRSRFLSDNGQPGMFYGIAAMPSLHVAVVVLIALFFFPVSSILGVVGSLYAVIMFIGSVLLQWHYAVDGYAGVALALIVWRLSFILGRPER
;
A
#
# COMPACT_ATOMS: atom_id res chain seq x y z
N MET A 1 -45.11 -12.30 0.03
CA MET A 1 -43.89 -11.49 -0.18
C MET A 1 -44.06 -10.19 0.59
N ARG A 2 -43.14 -9.82 1.49
CA ARG A 2 -43.21 -8.56 2.26
C ARG A 2 -42.79 -7.41 1.33
N ASN A 3 -43.60 -6.35 1.22
CA ASN A 3 -43.21 -5.15 0.47
C ASN A 3 -42.03 -4.46 1.16
N HIS A 4 -40.86 -4.55 0.54
CA HIS A 4 -39.65 -3.86 0.98
C HIS A 4 -39.50 -2.56 0.17
N ILE A 5 -38.99 -1.52 0.83
CA ILE A 5 -38.91 -0.14 0.31
C ILE A 5 -37.84 -0.01 -0.79
N PHE A 6 -36.95 -1.00 -0.93
CA PHE A 6 -35.86 -0.97 -1.89
C PHE A 6 -36.33 -1.40 -3.29
N LYS A 7 -35.92 -0.62 -4.30
CA LYS A 7 -36.22 -0.85 -5.73
C LYS A 7 -35.55 -2.09 -6.33
N PHE A 8 -34.71 -2.78 -5.57
CA PHE A 8 -33.97 -3.97 -5.99
C PHE A 8 -34.38 -5.17 -5.15
N PRO A 9 -34.38 -6.39 -5.72
CA PRO A 9 -34.75 -7.60 -4.99
C PRO A 9 -33.83 -7.77 -3.78
N VAL A 10 -34.41 -7.73 -2.58
CA VAL A 10 -33.68 -8.02 -1.35
C VAL A 10 -33.63 -9.53 -1.19
N ILE A 11 -32.42 -10.06 -1.01
CA ILE A 11 -32.24 -11.50 -0.76
C ILE A 11 -32.62 -11.74 0.70
N ASP A 12 -33.89 -12.10 0.92
CA ASP A 12 -34.43 -12.29 2.28
C ASP A 12 -33.86 -13.55 2.96
N LYS A 13 -33.41 -14.52 2.18
CA LYS A 13 -32.79 -15.78 2.64
C LYS A 13 -31.34 -15.80 2.22
N ILE A 14 -30.48 -15.23 3.07
CA ILE A 14 -29.04 -15.29 2.90
C ILE A 14 -28.59 -16.74 3.20
N PRO A 15 -28.00 -17.47 2.23
CA PRO A 15 -27.44 -18.78 2.48
C PRO A 15 -26.40 -18.74 3.61
N ALA A 16 -26.35 -19.75 4.48
CA ALA A 16 -25.45 -19.76 5.64
C ALA A 16 -23.95 -19.66 5.25
N ASP A 17 -23.62 -20.03 4.01
CA ASP A 17 -22.30 -19.97 3.41
C ASP A 17 -21.98 -18.64 2.70
N TYR A 18 -22.91 -17.69 2.66
CA TYR A 18 -22.74 -16.39 2.00
C TYR A 18 -21.55 -15.60 2.57
N ALA A 19 -21.38 -15.61 3.90
CA ALA A 19 -20.23 -14.98 4.54
C ALA A 19 -18.89 -15.60 4.09
N ARG A 20 -18.87 -16.92 3.87
CA ARG A 20 -17.69 -17.64 3.38
C ARG A 20 -17.42 -17.30 1.92
N SER A 21 -18.43 -17.36 1.06
CA SER A 21 -18.33 -16.98 -0.36
C SER A 21 -17.88 -15.52 -0.55
N TYR A 22 -18.41 -14.60 0.26
CA TYR A 22 -18.02 -13.19 0.24
C TYR A 22 -16.59 -12.96 0.78
N SER A 23 -16.14 -13.77 1.75
CA SER A 23 -14.75 -13.72 2.23
C SER A 23 -13.76 -14.29 1.22
N GLU A 24 -14.13 -15.38 0.53
CA GLU A 24 -13.32 -16.02 -0.50
C GLU A 24 -13.24 -15.15 -1.77
N SER A 25 -14.34 -14.49 -2.14
CA SER A 25 -14.37 -13.59 -3.30
C SER A 25 -13.41 -12.40 -3.13
N LYS A 26 -13.34 -11.80 -1.93
CA LYS A 26 -12.36 -10.74 -1.62
C LYS A 26 -10.91 -11.20 -1.76
N LYS A 27 -10.58 -12.41 -1.28
CA LYS A 27 -9.25 -13.01 -1.43
C LYS A 27 -8.91 -13.25 -2.90
N TRP A 28 -9.88 -13.73 -3.68
CA TRP A 28 -9.72 -13.98 -5.10
C TRP A 28 -9.52 -12.67 -5.87
N TYR A 29 -10.30 -11.64 -5.55
CA TYR A 29 -10.14 -10.30 -6.12
C TYR A 29 -8.72 -9.79 -5.86
N ALA A 30 -8.30 -9.70 -4.59
CA ALA A 30 -6.95 -9.26 -4.23
C ALA A 30 -5.86 -10.04 -4.99
N LYS A 31 -5.98 -11.38 -5.08
CA LYS A 31 -5.04 -12.22 -5.83
C LYS A 31 -5.03 -11.94 -7.33
N SER A 32 -6.19 -11.72 -7.95
CA SER A 32 -6.31 -11.41 -9.37
C SER A 32 -5.68 -10.08 -9.74
N PHE A 33 -5.83 -9.05 -8.90
CA PHE A 33 -5.15 -7.77 -9.13
C PHE A 33 -3.63 -7.88 -8.97
N GLN A 34 -3.16 -8.64 -7.98
CA GLN A 34 -1.73 -8.93 -7.82
C GLN A 34 -1.16 -9.67 -9.04
N ASN A 35 -1.93 -10.58 -9.64
CA ASN A 35 -1.55 -11.25 -10.88
C ASN A 35 -1.57 -10.31 -12.10
N ALA A 36 -2.57 -9.44 -12.22
CA ALA A 36 -2.65 -8.46 -13.31
C ALA A 36 -1.46 -7.48 -13.29
N LEU A 37 -1.06 -7.04 -12.09
CA LEU A 37 0.13 -6.23 -11.89
C LEU A 37 1.42 -7.00 -12.23
N TRP A 38 1.51 -8.29 -11.88
CA TRP A 38 2.66 -9.13 -12.19
C TRP A 38 2.86 -9.32 -13.69
N VAL A 39 1.75 -9.56 -14.40
CA VAL A 39 1.74 -9.69 -15.87
C VAL A 39 2.08 -8.34 -16.54
N SER A 40 1.63 -7.22 -15.98
CA SER A 40 2.00 -5.89 -16.48
C SER A 40 3.51 -5.62 -16.33
N ARG A 41 4.10 -5.98 -15.18
CA ARG A 41 5.55 -5.88 -14.95
C ARG A 41 6.36 -6.77 -15.88
N SER A 42 5.95 -8.03 -16.04
CA SER A 42 6.67 -8.97 -16.91
C SER A 42 6.64 -8.50 -18.36
N ARG A 43 5.51 -7.96 -18.82
CA ARG A 43 5.39 -7.36 -20.16
C ARG A 43 6.31 -6.17 -20.35
N PHE A 44 6.42 -5.27 -19.36
CA PHE A 44 7.34 -4.15 -19.45
C PHE A 44 8.81 -4.57 -19.58
N LEU A 45 9.22 -5.55 -18.77
CA LEU A 45 10.59 -6.07 -18.79
C LEU A 45 10.91 -6.79 -20.10
N SER A 46 9.91 -7.40 -20.75
CA SER A 46 10.07 -8.10 -22.02
C SER A 46 9.92 -7.21 -23.26
N ASP A 47 9.22 -6.08 -23.16
CA ASP A 47 8.82 -5.25 -24.32
C ASP A 47 9.56 -3.91 -24.36
N ASN A 48 10.88 -3.95 -24.18
CA ASN A 48 11.80 -2.80 -24.24
C ASN A 48 11.39 -1.57 -23.40
N GLY A 49 10.64 -1.78 -22.31
CA GLY A 49 10.22 -0.69 -21.43
C GLY A 49 9.07 0.17 -21.94
N GLN A 50 8.22 -0.33 -22.85
CA GLN A 50 7.01 0.39 -23.27
C GLN A 50 5.93 0.31 -22.15
N PRO A 51 5.46 1.44 -21.60
CA PRO A 51 4.46 1.44 -20.54
C PRO A 51 3.07 1.10 -21.08
N GLY A 52 2.39 0.12 -20.46
CA GLY A 52 1.00 -0.24 -20.77
C GLY A 52 -0.04 0.66 -20.10
N MET A 53 -1.33 0.42 -20.40
CA MET A 53 -2.48 1.17 -19.85
C MET A 53 -2.63 1.08 -18.32
N PHE A 54 -2.11 0.01 -17.72
CA PHE A 54 -1.72 0.04 -16.30
C PHE A 54 -0.30 0.57 -16.30
N TYR A 55 -0.09 1.77 -15.74
CA TYR A 55 1.22 2.37 -15.46
C TYR A 55 2.03 1.49 -14.47
N GLY A 56 2.29 0.25 -14.83
CA GLY A 56 2.91 -0.81 -14.04
C GLY A 56 4.41 -0.61 -13.81
N ILE A 57 4.90 0.61 -14.00
CA ILE A 57 6.30 0.99 -13.84
C ILE A 57 6.34 2.42 -13.32
N ALA A 58 7.17 2.65 -12.30
CA ALA A 58 7.44 3.92 -11.62
C ALA A 58 6.31 4.34 -10.65
N ALA A 59 6.42 4.15 -9.33
CA ALA A 59 7.60 4.31 -8.49
C ALA A 59 7.65 3.22 -7.42
N MET A 60 8.31 2.10 -7.73
CA MET A 60 9.09 1.44 -6.69
C MET A 60 10.35 2.29 -6.48
N PRO A 61 10.69 2.73 -5.26
CA PRO A 61 9.95 2.51 -4.02
C PRO A 61 8.79 3.49 -3.81
N SER A 62 7.79 3.09 -3.01
CA SER A 62 6.62 3.95 -2.70
C SER A 62 7.08 5.21 -1.95
N LEU A 63 7.15 6.34 -2.67
CA LEU A 63 7.53 7.64 -2.11
C LEU A 63 6.57 8.10 -1.02
N HIS A 64 5.28 7.76 -1.13
CA HIS A 64 4.30 8.03 -0.08
C HIS A 64 4.76 7.41 1.23
N VAL A 65 5.09 6.12 1.26
CA VAL A 65 5.57 5.43 2.47
C VAL A 65 6.92 5.98 2.94
N ALA A 66 7.85 6.25 2.03
CA ALA A 66 9.18 6.78 2.38
C ALA A 66 9.10 8.15 3.09
N VAL A 67 8.25 9.06 2.60
CA VAL A 67 8.09 10.41 3.18
C VAL A 67 7.45 10.35 4.57
N VAL A 68 6.40 9.53 4.77
CA VAL A 68 5.78 9.44 6.10
C VAL A 68 6.74 8.85 7.14
N VAL A 69 7.56 7.88 6.75
CA VAL A 69 8.57 7.27 7.65
C VAL A 69 9.65 8.29 8.01
N LEU A 70 10.13 9.11 7.06
CA LEU A 70 11.08 10.18 7.35
C LEU A 70 10.50 11.24 8.30
N ILE A 71 9.24 11.62 8.11
CA ILE A 71 8.53 12.56 9.00
C ILE A 71 8.42 11.97 10.41
N ALA A 72 8.08 10.68 10.54
CA ALA A 72 8.04 10.00 11.82
C ALA A 72 9.41 10.00 12.52
N LEU A 73 10.49 9.67 11.78
CA LEU A 73 11.87 9.69 12.28
C LEU A 73 12.31 11.10 12.72
N PHE A 74 11.92 12.14 11.98
CA PHE A 74 12.20 13.53 12.33
C PHE A 74 11.49 13.99 13.60
N PHE A 75 10.30 13.47 13.89
CA PHE A 75 9.56 13.85 15.10
C PHE A 75 10.06 13.19 16.39
N PHE A 76 10.73 12.04 16.32
CA PHE A 76 11.25 11.35 17.51
C PHE A 76 12.23 12.20 18.37
N PRO A 77 13.19 12.93 17.78
CA PRO A 77 14.04 13.88 18.51
C PRO A 77 13.29 15.07 19.12
N VAL A 78 12.16 15.47 18.55
CA VAL A 78 11.37 16.63 18.99
C VAL A 78 10.44 16.26 20.14
N SER A 79 9.74 15.13 20.02
CA SER A 79 8.86 14.60 21.07
C SER A 79 8.55 13.13 20.79
N SER A 80 8.69 12.29 21.82
CA SER A 80 8.34 10.87 21.72
C SER A 80 6.87 10.65 21.35
N ILE A 81 5.97 11.54 21.77
CA ILE A 81 4.54 11.47 21.43
C ILE A 81 4.32 11.75 19.94
N LEU A 82 4.96 12.80 19.41
CA LEU A 82 4.86 13.16 17.99
C LEU A 82 5.48 12.07 17.10
N GLY A 83 6.58 11.46 17.52
CA GLY A 83 7.18 10.31 16.83
C GLY A 83 6.26 9.08 16.78
N VAL A 84 5.55 8.78 17.87
CA VAL A 84 4.57 7.68 17.92
C VAL A 84 3.37 7.98 17.02
N VAL A 85 2.81 9.19 17.06
CA VAL A 85 1.69 9.59 16.18
C VAL A 85 2.10 9.54 14.71
N GLY A 86 3.31 10.03 14.37
CA GLY A 86 3.86 9.94 13.02
C GLY A 86 4.06 8.49 12.55
N SER A 87 4.49 7.61 13.45
CA SER A 87 4.66 6.18 13.15
C SER A 87 3.31 5.50 12.89
N LEU A 88 2.28 5.80 13.68
CA LEU A 88 0.92 5.31 13.46
C LEU A 88 0.36 5.78 12.10
N TYR A 89 0.58 7.04 11.76
CA TYR A 89 0.19 7.58 10.45
C TYR A 89 0.91 6.86 9.30
N ALA A 90 2.21 6.57 9.44
CA ALA A 90 2.96 5.79 8.45
C ALA A 90 2.38 4.36 8.26
N VAL A 91 1.99 3.69 9.35
CA VAL A 91 1.36 2.37 9.30
C VAL A 91 0.00 2.42 8.59
N ILE A 92 -0.83 3.42 8.91
CA ILE A 92 -2.14 3.61 8.26
C ILE A 92 -1.96 3.86 6.76
N MET A 93 -0.99 4.70 6.38
CA MET A 93 -0.70 5.00 4.98
C MET A 93 -0.18 3.76 4.23
N PHE A 94 0.66 2.94 4.87
CA PHE A 94 1.12 1.67 4.29
C PHE A 94 -0.06 0.71 4.03
N ILE A 95 -0.93 0.54 5.02
CA ILE A 95 -2.10 -0.34 4.89
C ILE A 95 -3.08 0.19 3.85
N GLY A 96 -3.37 1.50 3.87
CA GLY A 96 -4.26 2.15 2.90
C GLY A 96 -3.75 2.02 1.46
N SER A 97 -2.44 2.22 1.26
CA SER A 97 -1.77 2.07 -0.04
C SER A 97 -1.95 0.66 -0.65
N VAL A 98 -1.87 -0.38 0.19
CA VAL A 98 -2.10 -1.78 -0.22
C VAL A 98 -3.60 -2.06 -0.44
N LEU A 99 -4.47 -1.58 0.46
CA LEU A 99 -5.92 -1.80 0.37
C LEU A 99 -6.56 -1.10 -0.84
N LEU A 100 -6.09 0.09 -1.19
CA LEU A 100 -6.53 0.85 -2.36
C LEU A 100 -5.93 0.30 -3.67
N GLN A 101 -5.05 -0.71 -3.60
CA GLN A 101 -4.47 -1.42 -4.74
C GLN A 101 -3.53 -0.58 -5.63
N TRP A 102 -2.97 0.50 -5.10
CA TRP A 102 -2.02 1.36 -5.82
C TRP A 102 -0.58 0.86 -5.74
N HIS A 103 -0.26 -0.01 -4.77
CA HIS A 103 1.10 -0.48 -4.52
C HIS A 103 1.15 -1.96 -4.13
N TYR A 104 2.25 -2.64 -4.49
CA TYR A 104 2.59 -3.93 -3.87
C TYR A 104 2.96 -3.70 -2.39
N ALA A 105 2.68 -4.68 -1.54
CA ALA A 105 3.21 -4.68 -0.16
C ALA A 105 4.76 -4.57 -0.15
N VAL A 106 5.41 -5.11 -1.19
CA VAL A 106 6.86 -4.99 -1.42
C VAL A 106 7.30 -3.54 -1.68
N ASP A 107 6.49 -2.71 -2.35
CA ASP A 107 6.80 -1.30 -2.61
C ASP A 107 6.93 -0.51 -1.31
N GLY A 108 6.10 -0.84 -0.32
CA GLY A 108 6.14 -0.20 0.98
C GLY A 108 7.35 -0.64 1.82
N TYR A 109 7.75 -1.92 1.76
CA TYR A 109 9.01 -2.37 2.40
C TYR A 109 10.22 -1.66 1.80
N ALA A 110 10.25 -1.53 0.47
CA ALA A 110 11.30 -0.78 -0.22
C ALA A 110 11.29 0.71 0.16
N GLY A 111 10.11 1.32 0.36
CA GLY A 111 9.96 2.69 0.85
C GLY A 111 10.50 2.90 2.27
N VAL A 112 10.19 1.98 3.20
CA VAL A 112 10.72 2.01 4.58
C VAL A 112 12.25 1.87 4.57
N ALA A 113 12.77 0.93 3.79
CA ALA A 113 14.22 0.72 3.68
C ALA A 113 14.93 1.96 3.12
N LEU A 114 14.38 2.59 2.08
CA LEU A 114 14.92 3.82 1.51
C LEU A 114 14.93 4.96 2.55
N ALA A 115 13.83 5.16 3.28
CA ALA A 115 13.75 6.18 4.33
C ALA A 115 14.82 5.99 5.41
N LEU A 116 15.03 4.74 5.86
CA LEU A 116 16.08 4.42 6.84
C LEU A 116 17.50 4.66 6.29
N ILE A 117 17.76 4.30 5.03
CA ILE A 117 19.05 4.54 4.38
C ILE A 117 19.34 6.04 4.31
N VAL A 118 18.39 6.84 3.82
CA VAL A 118 18.53 8.30 3.70
C VAL A 118 18.72 8.94 5.08
N TRP A 119 17.95 8.51 6.07
CA TRP A 119 18.09 8.97 7.46
C TRP A 119 19.50 8.69 8.00
N ARG A 120 20.02 7.46 7.83
CA ARG A 120 21.37 7.10 8.27
C ARG A 120 22.46 7.88 7.52
N LEU A 121 22.32 8.05 6.21
CA LEU A 121 23.24 8.85 5.40
C LEU A 121 23.27 10.31 5.85
N SER A 122 22.13 10.89 6.23
CA SER A 122 22.06 12.25 6.77
C SER A 122 22.93 12.43 8.02
N PHE A 123 22.98 11.45 8.92
CA PHE A 123 23.90 11.50 10.07
C PHE A 123 25.36 11.28 9.71
N ILE A 124 25.65 10.54 8.64
CA ILE A 124 27.03 10.28 8.20
C ILE A 124 27.59 11.53 7.51
N LEU A 125 26.84 12.13 6.57
CA LEU A 125 27.23 13.35 5.87
C LEU A 125 27.13 14.61 6.73
N GLY A 126 26.21 14.64 7.70
CA GLY A 126 26.03 15.75 8.62
C GLY A 126 27.06 15.77 9.77
N ARG A 127 28.03 14.84 9.79
CA ARG A 127 29.16 14.97 10.70
C ARG A 127 30.04 16.12 10.20
N PRO A 128 30.18 17.23 10.95
CA PRO A 128 31.19 18.22 10.59
C PRO A 128 32.53 17.49 10.56
N GLU A 129 33.26 17.65 9.45
CA GLU A 129 34.65 17.21 9.38
C GLU A 129 35.36 17.77 10.61
N ARG A 130 35.88 16.88 11.45
CA ARG A 130 36.62 17.24 12.66
C ARG A 130 38.03 17.65 12.27
#